data_AF-A0A4R4S368-F1
#
_entry.id   AF-A0A4R4S368-F1
#
_cell.length_a   1.000
_cell.length_b   1.000
_cell.length_c   1.000
_cell.angle_alpha   90.00
_cell.angle_beta   90.00
_cell.angle_gamma   90.00
#
_symmetry.space_group_name_H-M   'P 1'
#
loop_
_entity.id
_entity.type
_entity.pdbx_description
1 polymer ?
#
loop_
_entity_poly.entity_id
_entity_poly.type
_entity_poly.pdbx_seq_one_letter_code
_entity_poly.pdbx_strand_id
1 'polypeptide(L)'
;MQGGNDGDGVRYAAESLRALHDELPALAEGLDREVRKKIEDTATPLEQAELIKEAHEIRLIGTRMTAAREDAFASVAHVLAGTADEIETLLRSADDGDTPPPVFSIPPPPLPPASVVTTAQQTVVVQQHLPNADAHAAAIHQVGAVCPPGELTTMLNLLNGASAHAVERHGHHLSQEHQVARAQWRLDPAGMDGWRLNADGSADSWRQHGQGPHQVGTIVGHYTSPEAVAKPLLAVLGAAGPTQADLHTFLDRKANGQTIIKIFLRTSDTGITPEDVFTVRAPGTDTEAGEEMWLRARDGSMAGLGPAPAVRAHDMVTRGARPGSLIIFAKRRNESWRLITSYFVDNPRRVAYLEL
;
A
#
# COMPACT_ATOMS: atom_id res chain seq x y z
N MET A 1 -4.64 41.71 -39.17
CA MET A 1 -3.87 41.44 -37.94
C MET A 1 -4.32 40.07 -37.44
N GLN A 2 -3.49 39.06 -37.64
CA GLN A 2 -3.73 37.70 -37.15
C GLN A 2 -3.40 37.66 -35.67
N GLY A 3 -4.41 37.36 -34.84
CA GLY A 3 -4.28 37.23 -33.39
C GLY A 3 -3.48 35.98 -33.03
N GLY A 4 -2.42 36.20 -32.26
CA GLY A 4 -1.37 35.24 -31.95
C GLY A 4 -1.79 34.10 -31.03
N ASN A 5 -1.12 32.99 -31.29
CA ASN A 5 -1.23 31.66 -30.74
C ASN A 5 -0.71 31.53 -29.29
N ASP A 6 -1.12 32.41 -28.37
CA ASP A 6 -0.54 32.48 -27.02
C ASP A 6 -0.92 31.30 -26.10
N GLY A 7 -1.95 30.53 -26.47
CA GLY A 7 -2.38 29.33 -25.72
C GLY A 7 -1.50 28.09 -25.94
N ASP A 8 -0.71 28.04 -27.02
CA ASP A 8 0.10 26.86 -27.37
C ASP A 8 1.42 26.79 -26.59
N GLY A 9 1.99 27.94 -26.20
CA GLY A 9 3.27 27.99 -25.47
C GLY A 9 3.19 27.38 -24.07
N VAL A 10 2.12 27.67 -23.32
CA VAL A 10 1.90 27.13 -21.97
C VAL A 10 1.63 25.62 -22.03
N ARG A 11 0.83 25.17 -22.99
CA ARG A 11 0.55 23.75 -23.21
C ARG A 11 1.81 22.99 -23.59
N TYR A 12 2.60 23.51 -24.55
CA TYR A 12 3.87 22.92 -24.96
C TYR A 12 4.89 22.90 -23.81
N ALA A 13 4.99 23.95 -23.00
CA ALA A 13 5.85 23.98 -21.83
C ALA A 13 5.43 22.96 -20.76
N ALA A 14 4.12 22.81 -20.52
CA ALA A 14 3.60 21.81 -19.59
C ALA A 14 3.82 20.38 -20.10
N GLU A 15 3.62 20.13 -21.39
CA GLU A 15 3.91 18.85 -22.04
C GLU A 15 5.41 18.52 -22.01
N SER A 16 6.28 19.51 -22.26
CA SER A 16 7.74 19.36 -22.18
C SER A 16 8.22 19.11 -20.74
N LEU A 17 7.62 19.78 -19.75
CA LEU A 17 7.92 19.54 -18.34
C LEU A 17 7.44 18.15 -17.89
N ARG A 18 6.30 17.67 -18.38
CA ARG A 18 5.83 16.29 -18.14
C ARG A 18 6.77 15.27 -18.76
N ALA A 19 7.17 15.47 -20.02
CA ALA A 19 8.12 14.59 -20.68
C ALA A 19 9.47 14.53 -19.95
N LEU A 20 10.03 15.69 -19.55
CA LEU A 20 11.25 15.74 -18.75
C LEU A 20 11.07 15.07 -17.38
N HIS A 21 9.93 15.29 -16.72
CA HIS A 21 9.60 14.63 -15.46
C HIS A 21 9.52 13.10 -15.62
N ASP A 22 9.00 12.61 -16.74
CA ASP A 22 8.87 11.17 -17.03
C ASP A 22 10.21 10.54 -17.44
N GLU A 23 11.15 11.31 -18.01
CA GLU A 23 12.50 10.85 -18.39
C GLU A 23 13.50 10.86 -17.23
N LEU A 24 13.33 11.76 -16.25
CA LEU A 24 14.23 11.91 -15.10
C LEU A 24 14.48 10.61 -14.31
N PRO A 25 13.47 9.76 -14.03
CA PRO A 25 13.68 8.48 -13.35
C PRO A 25 14.63 7.55 -14.11
N ALA A 26 14.43 7.39 -15.42
CA ALA A 26 15.27 6.51 -16.24
C ALA A 26 16.73 7.00 -16.32
N LEU A 27 16.93 8.32 -16.40
CA LEU A 27 18.26 8.93 -16.37
C LEU A 27 18.93 8.74 -14.99
N ALA A 28 18.18 8.89 -13.90
CA ALA A 28 18.68 8.67 -12.54
C ALA A 28 19.05 7.18 -12.31
N GLU A 29 18.25 6.25 -12.82
CA GLU A 29 18.57 4.81 -12.78
C GLU A 29 19.83 4.46 -13.59
N GLY A 30 20.00 5.08 -14.76
CA GLY A 30 21.20 4.94 -15.58
C GLY A 30 22.43 5.41 -14.82
N LEU A 31 22.36 6.61 -14.24
CA LEU A 31 23.45 7.20 -13.47
C LEU A 31 23.79 6.38 -12.21
N ASP A 32 22.80 5.94 -11.42
CA ASP A 32 23.05 5.12 -10.21
C ASP A 32 23.73 3.78 -10.58
N ARG A 33 23.34 3.15 -11.70
CA ARG A 33 24.02 1.96 -12.21
C ARG A 33 25.46 2.23 -12.65
N GLU A 34 25.70 3.30 -13.40
CA GLU A 34 27.04 3.66 -13.85
C GLU A 34 27.96 4.02 -12.69
N VAL A 35 27.46 4.81 -11.73
CA VAL A 35 28.20 5.16 -10.51
C VAL A 35 28.53 3.90 -9.72
N ARG A 36 27.55 3.02 -9.47
CA ARG A 36 27.79 1.75 -8.74
C ARG A 36 28.85 0.91 -9.44
N LYS A 37 28.70 0.69 -10.75
CA LYS A 37 29.68 -0.08 -11.52
C LYS A 37 31.07 0.51 -11.42
N LYS A 38 31.19 1.84 -11.52
CA LYS A 38 32.49 2.52 -11.43
C LYS A 38 33.10 2.38 -10.04
N ILE A 39 32.31 2.44 -8.97
CA ILE A 39 32.74 2.18 -7.60
C ILE A 39 33.26 0.74 -7.48
N GLU A 40 32.52 -0.24 -7.99
CA GLU A 40 32.93 -1.65 -8.01
C GLU A 40 34.24 -1.87 -8.79
N ASP A 41 34.42 -1.17 -9.91
CA ASP A 41 35.58 -1.32 -10.79
C ASP A 41 36.86 -0.63 -10.26
N THR A 42 36.76 0.41 -9.41
CA THR A 42 37.91 1.27 -9.08
C THR A 42 38.22 1.45 -7.59
N ALA A 43 37.29 1.21 -6.68
CA ALA A 43 37.50 1.44 -5.25
C ALA A 43 38.03 0.17 -4.55
N THR A 44 38.87 0.35 -3.53
CA THR A 44 39.24 -0.73 -2.61
C THR A 44 38.01 -1.20 -1.82
N PRO A 45 37.99 -2.41 -1.24
CA PRO A 45 36.83 -2.89 -0.48
C PRO A 45 36.37 -1.96 0.66
N LEU A 46 37.30 -1.23 1.28
CA LEU A 46 37.00 -0.26 2.33
C LEU A 46 36.32 0.99 1.75
N GLU A 47 36.88 1.57 0.68
CA GLU A 47 36.28 2.70 -0.03
C GLU A 47 34.92 2.33 -0.62
N GLN A 48 34.75 1.11 -1.12
CA GLN A 48 33.46 0.60 -1.59
C GLN A 48 32.42 0.59 -0.46
N ALA A 49 32.78 0.13 0.73
CA ALA A 49 31.87 0.09 1.87
C ALA A 49 31.44 1.51 2.31
N GLU A 50 32.37 2.47 2.34
CA GLU A 50 32.07 3.87 2.63
C GLU A 50 31.16 4.50 1.57
N LEU A 51 31.46 4.30 0.29
CA LEU A 51 30.66 4.83 -0.82
C LEU A 51 29.26 4.21 -0.88
N ILE A 52 29.11 2.93 -0.56
CA ILE A 52 27.81 2.27 -0.45
C ILE A 52 26.98 2.87 0.69
N LYS A 53 27.62 3.17 1.83
CA LYS A 53 26.98 3.83 2.96
C LYS A 53 26.54 5.26 2.61
N GLU A 54 27.41 6.05 2.00
CA GLU A 54 27.06 7.40 1.52
C GLU A 54 25.91 7.37 0.52
N ALA A 55 25.93 6.43 -0.43
CA ALA A 55 24.84 6.24 -1.38
C ALA A 55 23.51 5.89 -0.69
N HIS A 56 23.54 5.11 0.39
CA HIS A 56 22.36 4.84 1.20
C HIS A 56 21.85 6.09 1.93
N GLU A 57 22.73 6.90 2.51
CA GLU A 57 22.36 8.17 3.15
C GLU A 57 21.73 9.14 2.14
N ILE A 58 22.28 9.24 0.93
CA ILE A 58 21.70 10.03 -0.17
C ILE A 58 20.29 9.53 -0.52
N ARG A 59 20.08 8.21 -0.61
CA ARG A 59 18.74 7.63 -0.84
C ARG A 59 17.78 7.99 0.29
N LEU A 60 18.20 7.91 1.54
CA LEU A 60 17.37 8.33 2.68
C LEU A 60 17.00 9.81 2.59
N ILE A 61 17.94 10.70 2.26
CA ILE A 61 17.67 12.11 2.01
C ILE A 61 16.65 12.27 0.88
N GLY A 62 16.85 11.55 -0.23
CA GLY A 62 15.92 11.52 -1.36
C GLY A 62 14.50 11.13 -0.95
N THR A 63 14.32 10.09 -0.13
CA THR A 63 12.99 9.70 0.39
C THR A 63 12.33 10.78 1.24
N ARG A 64 13.13 11.59 1.96
CA ARG A 64 12.60 12.74 2.72
C ARG A 64 12.22 13.90 1.80
N MET A 65 12.97 14.11 0.73
CA MET A 65 12.66 15.12 -0.29
C MET A 65 11.39 14.76 -1.06
N THR A 66 11.20 13.50 -1.47
CA THR A 66 9.98 13.05 -2.14
C THR A 66 8.76 13.13 -1.22
N ALA A 67 8.94 12.81 0.07
CA ALA A 67 7.91 13.03 1.09
C ALA A 67 7.54 14.50 1.25
N ALA A 68 8.53 15.40 1.39
CA ALA A 68 8.30 16.83 1.52
C ALA A 68 7.62 17.43 0.27
N ARG A 69 8.00 16.92 -0.92
CA ARG A 69 7.36 17.25 -2.19
C ARG A 69 5.89 16.86 -2.18
N GLU A 70 5.55 15.62 -1.79
CA GLU A 70 4.16 15.16 -1.67
C GLU A 70 3.36 16.06 -0.70
N ASP A 71 3.93 16.35 0.48
CA ASP A 71 3.30 17.21 1.50
C ASP A 71 3.04 18.63 0.94
N ALA A 72 3.99 19.20 0.19
CA ALA A 72 3.83 20.51 -0.45
C ALA A 72 2.75 20.51 -1.54
N PHE A 73 2.69 19.47 -2.39
CA PHE A 73 1.64 19.34 -3.39
C PHE A 73 0.25 19.20 -2.76
N ALA A 74 0.12 18.42 -1.69
CA ALA A 74 -1.13 18.29 -0.96
C ALA A 74 -1.60 19.63 -0.36
N SER A 75 -0.66 20.42 0.19
CA SER A 75 -0.92 21.77 0.71
C SER A 75 -1.42 22.71 -0.39
N VAL A 76 -0.75 22.75 -1.54
CA VAL A 76 -1.16 23.58 -2.69
C VAL A 76 -2.54 23.16 -3.21
N ALA A 77 -2.78 21.85 -3.35
CA ALA A 77 -4.06 21.33 -3.81
C ALA A 77 -5.22 21.73 -2.88
N HIS A 78 -5.00 21.69 -1.56
CA HIS A 78 -5.97 22.14 -0.56
C HIS A 78 -6.34 23.62 -0.73
N VAL A 79 -5.33 24.50 -0.90
CA VAL A 79 -5.57 25.93 -1.13
C VAL A 79 -6.33 26.17 -2.44
N LEU A 80 -5.98 25.48 -3.51
CA LEU A 80 -6.66 25.61 -4.80
C LEU A 80 -8.11 25.14 -4.74
N ALA A 81 -8.39 24.02 -4.06
CA ALA A 81 -9.74 23.51 -3.86
C ALA A 81 -10.59 24.50 -3.04
N GLY A 82 -10.06 24.99 -1.91
CA GLY A 82 -10.75 26.01 -1.11
C GLY A 82 -11.06 27.27 -1.92
N THR A 83 -10.11 27.75 -2.73
CA THR A 83 -10.34 28.90 -3.61
C THR A 83 -11.43 28.62 -4.66
N ALA A 84 -11.47 27.41 -5.21
CA ALA A 84 -12.49 27.03 -6.18
C ALA A 84 -13.90 26.99 -5.57
N ASP A 85 -14.04 26.46 -4.35
CA ASP A 85 -15.30 26.43 -3.62
C ASP A 85 -15.79 27.85 -3.26
N GLU A 86 -14.87 28.76 -2.93
CA GLU A 86 -15.15 30.18 -2.72
C GLU A 86 -15.70 30.84 -3.99
N ILE A 87 -15.03 30.62 -5.13
CA ILE A 87 -15.50 31.13 -6.43
C ILE A 87 -16.89 30.57 -6.75
N GLU A 88 -17.11 29.27 -6.56
CA GLU A 88 -18.41 28.63 -6.80
C GLU A 88 -19.52 29.24 -5.91
N THR A 89 -19.22 29.50 -4.64
CA THR A 89 -20.16 30.12 -3.70
C THR A 89 -20.50 31.56 -4.08
N LEU A 90 -19.51 32.35 -4.51
CA LEU A 90 -19.72 33.70 -5.01
C LEU A 90 -20.59 33.71 -6.28
N LEU A 91 -20.36 32.77 -7.19
CA LEU A 91 -21.14 32.63 -8.41
C LEU A 91 -22.60 32.23 -8.14
N ARG A 92 -22.86 31.39 -7.13
CA ARG A 92 -24.23 31.04 -6.71
C ARG A 92 -24.96 32.14 -5.95
N SER A 93 -24.24 32.91 -5.13
CA SER A 93 -24.83 33.95 -4.27
C SER A 93 -25.26 35.21 -5.04
N ALA A 94 -24.75 35.41 -6.26
CA ALA A 94 -25.10 36.55 -7.11
C ALA A 94 -26.58 36.56 -7.57
N ASP A 95 -27.31 35.44 -7.41
CA ASP A 95 -28.74 35.36 -7.73
C ASP A 95 -29.65 35.90 -6.59
N ASP A 96 -29.15 36.02 -5.36
CA ASP A 96 -29.90 36.53 -4.19
C ASP A 96 -29.41 37.94 -3.80
N GLY A 97 -29.89 38.95 -4.53
CA GLY A 97 -29.36 40.31 -4.64
C GLY A 97 -29.31 41.24 -3.42
N ASP A 98 -29.28 40.74 -2.19
CA ASP A 98 -29.19 41.59 -0.97
C ASP A 98 -28.22 41.07 0.12
N THR A 99 -27.45 40.01 -0.16
CA THR A 99 -26.52 39.46 0.85
C THR A 99 -25.09 39.98 0.63
N PRO A 100 -24.43 40.60 1.63
CA PRO A 100 -23.03 41.01 1.51
C PRO A 100 -22.13 39.80 1.23
N PRO A 101 -21.05 39.97 0.45
CA PRO A 101 -20.17 38.87 0.09
C PRO A 101 -19.59 38.26 1.38
N PRO A 102 -19.73 36.93 1.58
CA PRO A 102 -19.10 36.26 2.72
C PRO A 102 -17.59 36.50 2.75
N VAL A 103 -17.05 36.78 3.93
CA VAL A 103 -15.60 36.79 4.15
C VAL A 103 -15.15 35.35 4.24
N PHE A 104 -14.39 34.91 3.24
CA PHE A 104 -13.86 33.56 3.22
C PHE A 104 -12.45 33.51 3.82
N SER A 105 -12.18 32.42 4.52
CA SER A 105 -10.87 32.08 5.05
C SER A 105 -10.65 30.61 4.79
N ILE A 106 -9.77 30.30 3.83
CA ILE A 106 -9.35 28.91 3.60
C ILE A 106 -8.66 28.41 4.87
N PRO A 107 -9.17 27.36 5.54
CA PRO A 107 -8.51 26.81 6.71
C PRO A 107 -7.13 26.29 6.31
N PRO A 108 -6.12 26.34 7.21
CA PRO A 108 -4.82 25.77 6.92
C PRO A 108 -4.97 24.29 6.55
N PRO A 109 -4.15 23.77 5.62
CA PRO A 109 -4.20 22.37 5.27
C PRO A 109 -3.91 21.51 6.51
N PRO A 110 -4.53 20.33 6.62
CA PRO A 110 -4.24 19.41 7.71
C PRO A 110 -2.76 19.02 7.68
N LEU A 111 -2.12 19.02 8.84
CA LEU A 111 -0.74 18.56 8.96
C LEU A 111 -0.65 17.09 8.55
N PRO A 112 0.38 16.68 7.80
CA PRO A 112 0.58 15.28 7.48
C PRO A 112 0.82 14.46 8.77
N PRO A 113 0.37 13.19 8.82
CA PRO A 113 0.64 12.32 9.96
C PRO A 113 2.14 12.19 10.25
N ALA A 114 2.48 11.98 11.52
CA ALA A 114 3.87 11.83 11.93
C ALA A 114 4.56 10.64 11.23
N SER A 115 5.79 10.86 10.79
CA SER A 115 6.66 9.81 10.25
C SER A 115 7.17 8.88 11.36
N VAL A 116 7.13 7.57 11.10
CA VAL A 116 7.69 6.52 11.95
C VAL A 116 8.92 5.92 11.26
N VAL A 117 10.02 5.83 12.00
CA VAL A 117 11.28 5.20 11.58
C VAL A 117 11.65 4.21 12.68
N THR A 118 11.87 2.95 12.31
CA THR A 118 12.29 1.90 13.25
C THR A 118 13.69 1.37 12.95
N THR A 119 14.35 0.82 13.96
CA THR A 119 15.59 0.06 13.84
C THR A 119 15.31 -1.44 13.71
N ALA A 120 16.29 -2.20 13.22
CA ALA A 120 16.18 -3.65 13.17
C ALA A 120 16.02 -4.26 14.58
N GLN A 121 16.63 -3.67 15.61
CA GLN A 121 16.47 -4.11 17.00
C GLN A 121 15.04 -3.91 17.51
N GLN A 122 14.37 -2.81 17.13
CA GLN A 122 12.95 -2.64 17.43
C GLN A 122 12.10 -3.72 16.73
N THR A 123 12.45 -4.07 15.49
CA THR A 123 11.79 -5.18 14.77
C THR A 123 11.98 -6.54 15.45
N VAL A 124 13.14 -6.81 16.09
CA VAL A 124 13.31 -8.02 16.92
C VAL A 124 12.29 -8.07 18.05
N VAL A 125 12.03 -6.94 18.72
CA VAL A 125 11.00 -6.87 19.77
C VAL A 125 9.62 -7.16 19.18
N VAL A 126 9.29 -6.59 18.02
CA VAL A 126 8.02 -6.88 17.32
C VAL A 126 7.92 -8.36 16.95
N GLN A 127 9.00 -8.97 16.47
CA GLN A 127 9.06 -10.39 16.11
C GLN A 127 8.71 -11.31 17.29
N GLN A 128 9.17 -10.98 18.50
CA GLN A 128 8.88 -11.75 19.71
C GLN A 128 7.40 -11.72 20.12
N HIS A 129 6.64 -10.74 19.62
CA HIS A 129 5.24 -10.53 19.94
C HIS A 129 4.32 -10.83 18.74
N LEU A 130 4.84 -11.49 17.69
CA LEU A 130 3.99 -11.91 16.58
C LEU A 130 2.88 -12.85 17.08
N PRO A 131 1.67 -12.75 16.51
CA PRO A 131 0.61 -13.69 16.83
C PRO A 131 1.06 -15.12 16.52
N ASN A 132 0.76 -16.04 17.43
CA ASN A 132 1.00 -17.46 17.21
C ASN A 132 -0.23 -18.12 16.54
N ALA A 133 -0.13 -19.42 16.26
CA ALA A 133 -1.22 -20.19 15.64
C ALA A 133 -2.55 -20.09 16.42
N ASP A 134 -2.50 -20.08 17.76
CA ASP A 134 -3.69 -19.96 18.60
C ASP A 134 -4.35 -18.58 18.45
N ALA A 135 -3.56 -17.51 18.42
CA ALA A 135 -4.05 -16.16 18.19
C ALA A 135 -4.69 -16.01 16.79
N HIS A 136 -4.08 -16.62 15.76
CA HIS A 136 -4.66 -16.67 14.41
C HIS A 136 -5.99 -17.43 14.38
N ALA A 137 -6.05 -18.61 15.01
CA ALA A 137 -7.28 -19.40 15.09
C ALA A 137 -8.39 -18.63 15.84
N ALA A 138 -8.06 -17.98 16.96
CA ALA A 138 -8.98 -17.15 17.72
C ALA A 138 -9.52 -15.98 16.87
N ALA A 139 -8.65 -15.30 16.13
CA ALA A 139 -9.06 -14.23 15.22
C ALA A 139 -10.00 -14.73 14.12
N ILE A 140 -9.72 -15.88 13.50
CA ILE A 140 -10.60 -16.51 12.51
C ILE A 140 -11.97 -16.82 13.13
N HIS A 141 -12.02 -17.36 14.35
CA HIS A 141 -13.28 -17.63 15.04
C HIS A 141 -14.08 -16.36 15.34
N GLN A 142 -13.42 -15.25 15.68
CA GLN A 142 -14.08 -13.96 15.87
C GLN A 142 -14.71 -13.45 14.56
N VAL A 143 -14.02 -13.61 13.42
CA VAL A 143 -14.59 -13.28 12.11
C VAL A 143 -15.80 -14.17 11.80
N GLY A 144 -15.72 -15.48 12.10
CA GLY A 144 -16.86 -16.38 11.98
C GLY A 144 -18.06 -15.94 12.84
N ALA A 145 -17.82 -15.51 14.08
CA ALA A 145 -18.88 -15.12 15.02
C ALA A 145 -19.73 -13.94 14.56
N VAL A 146 -19.21 -13.08 13.68
CA VAL A 146 -19.95 -11.93 13.12
C VAL A 146 -20.61 -12.23 11.77
N CYS A 147 -20.42 -13.43 11.22
CA CYS A 147 -21.03 -13.85 9.97
C CYS A 147 -22.48 -14.29 10.16
N PRO A 148 -23.37 -14.07 9.17
CA PRO A 148 -24.71 -14.61 9.25
C PRO A 148 -24.69 -16.15 9.22
N PRO A 149 -25.68 -16.84 9.82
CA PRO A 149 -25.65 -18.29 9.98
C PRO A 149 -25.56 -19.09 8.68
N GLY A 150 -26.06 -18.54 7.58
CA GLY A 150 -26.03 -19.20 6.26
C GLY A 150 -24.62 -19.28 5.67
N GLU A 151 -23.78 -18.29 5.96
CA GLU A 151 -22.45 -18.11 5.39
C GLU A 151 -21.34 -18.63 6.32
N LEU A 152 -21.63 -18.83 7.61
CA LEU A 152 -20.67 -19.19 8.66
C LEU A 152 -19.75 -20.36 8.26
N THR A 153 -20.34 -21.48 7.82
CA THR A 153 -19.55 -22.67 7.46
C THR A 153 -18.62 -22.39 6.28
N THR A 154 -19.12 -21.71 5.25
CA THR A 154 -18.30 -21.35 4.07
C THR A 154 -17.19 -20.37 4.46
N MET A 155 -17.49 -19.37 5.30
CA MET A 155 -16.50 -18.41 5.80
C MET A 155 -15.37 -19.11 6.56
N LEU A 156 -15.71 -19.96 7.53
CA LEU A 156 -14.71 -20.68 8.32
C LEU A 156 -13.89 -21.63 7.45
N ASN A 157 -14.48 -22.28 6.45
CA ASN A 157 -13.75 -23.12 5.50
C ASN A 157 -12.75 -22.31 4.66
N LEU A 158 -13.13 -21.10 4.23
CA LEU A 158 -12.23 -20.21 3.49
C LEU A 158 -11.06 -19.73 4.35
N LEU A 159 -11.34 -19.29 5.58
CA LEU A 159 -10.34 -18.69 6.46
C LEU A 159 -9.39 -19.73 7.10
N ASN A 160 -9.88 -20.94 7.39
CA ASN A 160 -9.04 -22.04 7.90
C ASN A 160 -8.32 -22.83 6.80
N GLY A 161 -8.52 -22.48 5.53
CA GLY A 161 -7.85 -23.17 4.42
C GLY A 161 -6.33 -23.01 4.52
N ALA A 162 -5.57 -24.09 4.33
CA ALA A 162 -4.11 -24.08 4.45
C ALA A 162 -3.35 -23.13 3.48
N SER A 163 -4.06 -22.50 2.54
CA SER A 163 -3.49 -21.51 1.62
C SER A 163 -3.90 -20.07 1.96
N ALA A 164 -4.80 -19.89 2.93
CA ALA A 164 -5.39 -18.61 3.27
C ALA A 164 -4.52 -17.87 4.30
N HIS A 165 -4.04 -16.70 3.91
CA HIS A 165 -3.28 -15.80 4.80
C HIS A 165 -4.01 -14.47 5.00
N ALA A 166 -5.32 -14.42 4.74
CA ALA A 166 -6.14 -13.21 4.85
C ALA A 166 -6.14 -12.67 6.27
N VAL A 167 -6.45 -13.51 7.26
CA VAL A 167 -6.42 -13.11 8.68
C VAL A 167 -4.97 -12.99 9.17
N GLU A 168 -4.12 -13.96 8.87
CA GLU A 168 -2.75 -14.00 9.40
C GLU A 168 -1.91 -12.78 9.03
N ARG A 169 -2.11 -12.22 7.82
CA ARG A 169 -1.35 -11.06 7.33
C ARG A 169 -2.13 -9.74 7.32
N HIS A 170 -3.45 -9.79 7.39
CA HIS A 170 -4.31 -8.59 7.22
C HIS A 170 -5.50 -8.54 8.20
N GLY A 171 -5.53 -9.42 9.21
CA GLY A 171 -6.59 -9.50 10.21
C GLY A 171 -6.49 -8.45 11.31
N HIS A 172 -7.60 -8.32 12.05
CA HIS A 172 -7.82 -7.31 13.10
C HIS A 172 -7.05 -7.52 14.39
N HIS A 173 -6.48 -8.70 14.59
CA HIS A 173 -5.62 -8.98 15.74
C HIS A 173 -4.18 -8.48 15.53
N LEU A 174 -3.85 -7.97 14.34
CA LEU A 174 -2.54 -7.35 14.06
C LEU A 174 -2.48 -5.94 14.62
N SER A 175 -1.31 -5.52 15.08
CA SER A 175 -1.10 -4.16 15.58
C SER A 175 -0.50 -3.26 14.50
N GLN A 176 -0.45 -1.95 14.80
CA GLN A 176 0.26 -0.98 13.99
C GLN A 176 1.75 -1.32 13.86
N GLU A 177 2.39 -1.77 14.94
CA GLU A 177 3.80 -2.14 14.96
C GLU A 177 4.09 -3.32 14.01
N HIS A 178 3.19 -4.31 13.93
CA HIS A 178 3.30 -5.41 12.97
C HIS A 178 3.35 -4.88 11.53
N GLN A 179 2.48 -3.93 11.18
CA GLN A 179 2.44 -3.37 9.83
C GLN A 179 3.63 -2.46 9.54
N VAL A 180 4.09 -1.66 10.51
CA VAL A 180 5.32 -0.85 10.36
C VAL A 180 6.54 -1.75 10.14
N ALA A 181 6.72 -2.79 10.96
CA ALA A 181 7.81 -3.76 10.82
C ALA A 181 7.73 -4.52 9.50
N ARG A 182 6.53 -4.87 9.04
CA ARG A 182 6.32 -5.50 7.73
C ARG A 182 6.75 -4.60 6.58
N ALA A 183 6.35 -3.31 6.58
CA ALA A 183 6.72 -2.37 5.54
C ALA A 183 8.24 -2.12 5.52
N GLN A 184 8.79 -1.75 6.68
CA GLN A 184 10.17 -1.28 6.83
C GLN A 184 11.21 -2.39 6.82
N TRP A 185 10.88 -3.57 7.37
CA TRP A 185 11.84 -4.65 7.60
C TRP A 185 11.42 -5.98 6.99
N ARG A 186 10.32 -6.04 6.23
CA ARG A 186 9.82 -7.27 5.59
C ARG A 186 9.53 -8.40 6.59
N LEU A 187 9.20 -8.05 7.85
CA LEU A 187 8.75 -9.01 8.85
C LEU A 187 7.37 -9.55 8.44
N ASP A 188 7.23 -10.86 8.33
CA ASP A 188 5.93 -11.49 8.03
C ASP A 188 5.13 -11.71 9.32
N PRO A 189 4.00 -11.01 9.50
CA PRO A 189 3.19 -11.15 10.72
C PRO A 189 2.51 -12.51 10.88
N ALA A 190 2.48 -13.34 9.82
CA ALA A 190 1.99 -14.71 9.91
C ALA A 190 3.03 -15.69 10.49
N GLY A 191 4.29 -15.25 10.65
CA GLY A 191 5.39 -16.12 11.09
C GLY A 191 5.76 -17.25 10.12
N MET A 192 5.18 -17.26 8.90
CA MET A 192 5.44 -18.26 7.88
C MET A 192 6.76 -18.00 7.14
N ASP A 193 7.02 -16.75 6.78
CA ASP A 193 8.29 -16.34 6.22
C ASP A 193 9.29 -16.00 7.34
N GLY A 194 10.55 -16.37 7.15
CA GLY A 194 11.57 -16.18 8.17
C GLY A 194 12.15 -14.78 8.15
N TRP A 195 12.54 -14.31 9.34
CA TRP A 195 13.22 -13.03 9.54
C TRP A 195 14.28 -13.16 10.63
N ARG A 196 15.44 -12.53 10.47
CA ARG A 196 16.45 -12.46 11.54
C ARG A 196 17.29 -11.19 11.45
N LEU A 197 17.75 -10.71 12.60
CA LEU A 197 18.80 -9.70 12.72
C LEU A 197 20.17 -10.40 12.81
N ASN A 198 21.11 -9.96 11.98
CA ASN A 198 22.49 -10.43 11.95
C ASN A 198 23.37 -9.60 12.90
N ALA A 199 24.55 -10.14 13.24
CA ALA A 199 25.48 -9.50 14.18
C ALA A 199 26.08 -8.19 13.66
N ASP A 200 26.13 -8.00 12.33
CA ASP A 200 26.59 -6.79 11.66
C ASP A 200 25.50 -5.70 11.55
N GLY A 201 24.29 -5.95 12.08
CA GLY A 201 23.16 -5.04 12.02
C GLY A 201 22.30 -5.16 10.76
N SER A 202 22.69 -6.00 9.79
CA SER A 202 21.83 -6.36 8.67
C SER A 202 20.68 -7.26 9.11
N ALA A 203 19.63 -7.34 8.30
CA ALA A 203 18.49 -8.22 8.51
C ALA A 203 18.23 -9.08 7.28
N ASP A 204 17.97 -10.36 7.48
CA ASP A 204 17.52 -11.27 6.43
C ASP A 204 16.01 -11.47 6.51
N SER A 205 15.37 -11.58 5.35
CA SER A 205 13.99 -12.03 5.19
C SER A 205 13.94 -13.04 4.06
N TRP A 206 13.30 -14.19 4.28
CA TRP A 206 13.23 -15.26 3.27
C TRP A 206 11.87 -15.96 3.28
N ARG A 207 11.47 -16.45 2.11
CA ARG A 207 10.28 -17.31 2.01
C ARG A 207 10.60 -18.74 2.40
N GLN A 208 9.81 -19.35 3.28
CA GLN A 208 10.01 -20.75 3.69
C GLN A 208 9.80 -21.74 2.54
N HIS A 209 8.93 -21.41 1.58
CA HIS A 209 8.51 -22.29 0.48
C HIS A 209 8.76 -21.72 -0.93
N GLY A 210 9.69 -20.78 -1.07
CA GLY A 210 10.01 -20.15 -2.35
C GLY A 210 11.45 -19.68 -2.44
N GLN A 211 11.84 -19.21 -3.62
CA GLN A 211 13.14 -18.55 -3.81
C GLN A 211 12.97 -17.04 -3.65
N GLY A 212 13.72 -16.45 -2.71
CA GLY A 212 13.79 -15.00 -2.50
C GLY A 212 13.07 -14.48 -1.26
N PRO A 213 13.16 -13.16 -1.02
CA PRO A 213 12.62 -12.52 0.18
C PRO A 213 11.09 -12.41 0.16
N HIS A 214 10.52 -12.18 1.34
CA HIS A 214 9.12 -11.77 1.46
C HIS A 214 8.94 -10.45 0.70
N GLN A 215 8.01 -10.42 -0.25
CA GLN A 215 7.79 -9.26 -1.12
C GLN A 215 6.71 -8.38 -0.49
N VAL A 216 7.14 -7.23 0.04
CA VAL A 216 6.26 -6.21 0.61
C VAL A 216 6.48 -4.92 -0.15
N GLY A 217 5.39 -4.30 -0.59
CA GLY A 217 5.43 -2.99 -1.26
C GLY A 217 5.70 -1.84 -0.29
N THR A 218 5.38 -0.63 -0.74
CA THR A 218 5.53 0.61 0.03
C THR A 218 4.29 0.97 0.86
N ILE A 219 3.25 0.13 0.78
CA ILE A 219 1.99 0.28 1.49
C ILE A 219 1.57 -1.07 2.06
N VAL A 220 1.16 -1.09 3.31
CA VAL A 220 0.63 -2.28 3.99
C VAL A 220 -0.47 -1.88 4.96
N GLY A 221 -1.31 -2.84 5.33
CA GLY A 221 -2.40 -2.60 6.26
C GLY A 221 -3.09 -3.88 6.71
N HIS A 222 -4.00 -3.68 7.66
CA HIS A 222 -4.90 -4.68 8.19
C HIS A 222 -6.29 -4.09 8.39
N TYR A 223 -7.30 -4.95 8.40
CA TYR A 223 -8.64 -4.59 8.85
C TYR A 223 -8.63 -4.40 10.36
N THR A 224 -9.45 -3.52 10.92
CA THR A 224 -9.39 -3.14 12.35
C THR A 224 -10.36 -3.92 13.25
N SER A 225 -11.30 -4.67 12.67
CA SER A 225 -12.29 -5.46 13.40
C SER A 225 -12.64 -6.79 12.69
N PRO A 226 -13.20 -7.78 13.40
CA PRO A 226 -13.72 -8.99 12.78
C PRO A 226 -14.74 -8.70 11.66
N GLU A 227 -15.61 -7.70 11.88
CA GLU A 227 -16.62 -7.24 10.93
C GLU A 227 -15.96 -6.69 9.66
N ALA A 228 -14.91 -5.88 9.80
CA ALA A 228 -14.16 -5.32 8.68
C ALA A 228 -13.50 -6.41 7.83
N VAL A 229 -12.96 -7.46 8.46
CA VAL A 229 -12.42 -8.64 7.75
C VAL A 229 -13.54 -9.39 7.00
N ALA A 230 -14.72 -9.54 7.62
CA ALA A 230 -15.84 -10.28 7.07
C ALA A 230 -16.47 -9.59 5.85
N LYS A 231 -16.63 -8.25 5.88
CA LYS A 231 -17.28 -7.44 4.82
C LYS A 231 -16.92 -7.85 3.38
N PRO A 232 -15.64 -7.84 2.96
CA PRO A 232 -15.29 -8.19 1.58
C PRO A 232 -15.60 -9.66 1.22
N LEU A 233 -15.45 -10.59 2.17
CA LEU A 233 -15.74 -12.00 1.93
C LEU A 233 -17.26 -12.24 1.86
N LEU A 234 -18.04 -11.57 2.71
CA LEU A 234 -19.51 -11.60 2.67
C LEU A 234 -20.06 -10.98 1.38
N ALA A 235 -19.45 -9.92 0.85
CA ALA A 235 -19.84 -9.36 -0.45
C ALA A 235 -19.67 -10.38 -1.60
N VAL A 236 -18.56 -11.14 -1.61
CA VAL A 236 -18.38 -12.24 -2.58
C VAL A 236 -19.40 -13.34 -2.38
N LEU A 237 -19.66 -13.76 -1.13
CA LEU A 237 -20.65 -14.79 -0.83
C LEU A 237 -22.08 -14.33 -1.17
N GLY A 238 -22.41 -13.04 -1.01
CA GLY A 238 -23.68 -12.48 -1.45
C GLY A 238 -23.87 -12.55 -2.97
N ALA A 239 -22.79 -12.37 -3.74
CA ALA A 239 -22.83 -12.51 -5.20
C ALA A 239 -22.82 -13.97 -5.69
N ALA A 240 -22.20 -14.87 -4.93
CA ALA A 240 -22.04 -16.27 -5.31
C ALA A 240 -23.20 -17.16 -4.84
N GLY A 241 -23.68 -16.95 -3.63
CA GLY A 241 -24.51 -17.86 -2.84
C GLY A 241 -23.79 -18.28 -1.55
N PRO A 242 -24.54 -18.75 -0.53
CA PRO A 242 -24.01 -18.94 0.82
C PRO A 242 -23.14 -20.20 0.98
N THR A 243 -23.21 -21.16 0.04
CA THR A 243 -22.51 -22.43 0.17
C THR A 243 -21.16 -22.47 -0.55
N GLN A 244 -20.29 -23.39 -0.12
CA GLN A 244 -19.01 -23.64 -0.80
C GLN A 244 -19.19 -24.03 -2.28
N ALA A 245 -20.24 -24.79 -2.60
CA ALA A 245 -20.53 -25.22 -3.96
C ALA A 245 -20.98 -24.05 -4.85
N ASP A 246 -21.77 -23.12 -4.30
CA ASP A 246 -22.18 -21.89 -4.98
C ASP A 246 -20.97 -21.02 -5.29
N LEU A 247 -20.09 -20.83 -4.29
CA LEU A 247 -18.83 -20.11 -4.47
C LEU A 247 -17.95 -20.74 -5.55
N HIS A 248 -17.77 -22.06 -5.56
CA HIS A 248 -16.96 -22.73 -6.58
C HIS A 248 -17.55 -22.56 -7.98
N THR A 249 -18.87 -22.73 -8.11
CA THR A 249 -19.58 -22.52 -9.39
C THR A 249 -19.44 -21.09 -9.88
N PHE A 250 -19.58 -20.12 -8.98
CA PHE A 250 -19.40 -18.70 -9.25
C PHE A 250 -17.99 -18.40 -9.76
N LEU A 251 -16.97 -18.87 -9.05
CA LEU A 251 -15.56 -18.65 -9.40
C LEU A 251 -15.18 -19.35 -10.71
N ASP A 252 -15.67 -20.57 -10.97
CA ASP A 252 -15.44 -21.28 -12.23
C ASP A 252 -15.97 -20.50 -13.44
N ARG A 253 -17.18 -19.96 -13.32
CA ARG A 253 -17.79 -19.12 -14.36
C ARG A 253 -17.00 -17.84 -14.58
N LYS A 254 -16.56 -17.19 -13.51
CA LYS A 254 -15.84 -15.90 -13.58
C LYS A 254 -14.38 -16.05 -14.03
N ALA A 255 -13.73 -17.16 -13.72
CA ALA A 255 -12.31 -17.37 -14.02
C ALA A 255 -12.04 -17.63 -15.51
N ASN A 256 -13.05 -17.97 -16.31
CA ASN A 256 -12.91 -18.20 -17.76
C ASN A 256 -11.72 -19.14 -18.11
N GLY A 257 -11.60 -20.25 -17.39
CA GLY A 257 -10.53 -21.24 -17.58
C GLY A 257 -9.22 -20.93 -16.83
N GLN A 258 -9.08 -19.77 -16.19
CA GLN A 258 -7.93 -19.46 -15.34
C GLN A 258 -7.98 -20.24 -14.02
N THR A 259 -6.81 -20.48 -13.44
CA THR A 259 -6.65 -21.18 -12.14
C THR A 259 -6.38 -20.24 -10.98
N ILE A 260 -6.25 -18.93 -11.26
CA ILE A 260 -6.12 -17.87 -10.28
C ILE A 260 -7.11 -16.79 -10.69
N ILE A 261 -7.91 -16.31 -9.74
CA ILE A 261 -8.87 -15.24 -9.94
C ILE A 261 -8.65 -14.19 -8.86
N LYS A 262 -8.71 -12.93 -9.27
CA LYS A 262 -8.52 -11.77 -8.41
C LYS A 262 -9.77 -10.93 -8.53
N ILE A 263 -10.45 -10.74 -7.43
CA ILE A 263 -11.69 -9.98 -7.34
C ILE A 263 -11.38 -8.70 -6.60
N PHE A 264 -11.66 -7.57 -7.23
CA PHE A 264 -11.52 -6.26 -6.61
C PHE A 264 -12.91 -5.73 -6.29
N LEU A 265 -13.10 -5.35 -5.04
CA LEU A 265 -14.34 -4.79 -4.52
C LEU A 265 -14.11 -3.38 -4.05
N ARG A 266 -14.92 -2.44 -4.52
CA ARG A 266 -14.87 -1.05 -4.07
C ARG A 266 -15.39 -0.94 -2.64
N THR A 267 -15.13 0.21 -2.01
CA THR A 267 -15.71 0.56 -0.71
C THR A 267 -17.25 0.51 -0.74
N SER A 268 -17.86 0.91 -1.87
CA SER A 268 -19.32 0.82 -2.10
C SER A 268 -19.88 -0.60 -2.06
N ASP A 269 -19.08 -1.60 -2.46
CA ASP A 269 -19.53 -2.98 -2.59
C ASP A 269 -19.43 -3.72 -1.25
N THR A 270 -18.56 -3.24 -0.36
CA THR A 270 -18.20 -3.88 0.90
C THR A 270 -18.72 -3.13 2.12
N GLY A 271 -19.06 -1.84 1.98
CA GLY A 271 -19.36 -0.96 3.11
C GLY A 271 -18.14 -0.70 3.99
N ILE A 272 -16.92 -0.80 3.44
CA ILE A 272 -15.68 -0.44 4.14
C ILE A 272 -15.59 1.09 4.29
N THR A 273 -15.29 1.52 5.50
CA THR A 273 -15.14 2.89 5.96
C THR A 273 -13.70 3.14 6.43
N PRO A 274 -13.27 4.41 6.63
CA PRO A 274 -11.94 4.71 7.16
C PRO A 274 -11.62 4.02 8.49
N GLU A 275 -12.62 3.75 9.31
CA GLU A 275 -12.47 3.09 10.61
C GLU A 275 -12.20 1.58 10.49
N ASP A 276 -12.57 0.96 9.37
CA ASP A 276 -12.44 -0.49 9.15
C ASP A 276 -11.02 -0.93 8.75
N VAL A 277 -10.15 0.02 8.38
CA VAL A 277 -8.83 -0.30 7.83
C VAL A 277 -7.77 0.60 8.42
N PHE A 278 -6.71 0.00 8.95
CA PHE A 278 -5.48 0.71 9.26
C PHE A 278 -4.44 0.44 8.18
N THR A 279 -3.89 1.50 7.60
CA THR A 279 -2.77 1.38 6.64
C THR A 279 -1.62 2.31 7.01
N VAL A 280 -0.41 1.84 6.70
CA VAL A 280 0.79 2.68 6.65
C VAL A 280 1.30 2.72 5.23
N ARG A 281 1.74 3.91 4.81
CA ARG A 281 2.34 4.16 3.51
C ARG A 281 3.67 4.89 3.68
N ALA A 282 4.64 4.50 2.89
CA ALA A 282 5.84 5.27 2.65
C ALA A 282 5.48 6.63 2.02
N PRO A 283 5.81 7.77 2.64
CA PRO A 283 5.57 9.06 2.01
C PRO A 283 6.48 9.26 0.79
N GLY A 284 6.00 9.98 -0.21
CA GLY A 284 6.71 10.26 -1.46
C GLY A 284 6.67 9.12 -2.48
N THR A 285 5.89 8.05 -2.25
CA THR A 285 5.77 6.89 -3.16
C THR A 285 4.54 6.95 -4.07
N ASP A 286 3.97 8.14 -4.26
CA ASP A 286 2.87 8.44 -5.18
C ASP A 286 3.33 8.45 -6.65
N THR A 287 4.64 8.33 -6.87
CA THR A 287 5.30 8.17 -8.16
C THR A 287 6.13 6.90 -8.19
N GLU A 288 6.32 6.31 -9.37
CA GLU A 288 7.16 5.11 -9.54
C GLU A 288 8.60 5.34 -9.09
N ALA A 289 9.19 6.50 -9.42
CA ALA A 289 10.54 6.85 -8.99
C ALA A 289 10.66 6.98 -7.46
N GLY A 290 9.67 7.59 -6.81
CA GLY A 290 9.62 7.69 -5.37
C GLY A 290 9.44 6.32 -4.69
N GLU A 291 8.59 5.46 -5.26
CA GLU A 291 8.41 4.08 -4.83
C GLU A 291 9.73 3.30 -4.90
N GLU A 292 10.41 3.36 -6.05
CA GLU A 292 11.67 2.65 -6.27
C GLU A 292 12.78 3.16 -5.32
N MET A 293 12.92 4.48 -5.18
CA MET A 293 13.89 5.09 -4.28
C MET A 293 13.67 4.62 -2.84
N TRP A 294 12.42 4.58 -2.38
CA TRP A 294 12.09 4.08 -1.05
C TRP A 294 12.40 2.60 -0.88
N LEU A 295 12.09 1.76 -1.87
CA LEU A 295 12.40 0.34 -1.85
C LEU A 295 13.91 0.09 -1.82
N ARG A 296 14.71 0.83 -2.60
CA ARG A 296 16.17 0.76 -2.57
C ARG A 296 16.74 1.25 -1.23
N ALA A 297 16.16 2.29 -0.64
CA ALA A 297 16.54 2.75 0.69
C ALA A 297 16.30 1.65 1.73
N ARG A 298 15.11 1.02 1.71
CA ARG A 298 14.79 -0.13 2.57
C ARG A 298 15.79 -1.26 2.41
N ASP A 299 16.17 -1.59 1.19
CA ASP A 299 17.11 -2.69 0.91
C ASP A 299 18.51 -2.38 1.45
N GLY A 300 18.93 -1.12 1.40
CA GLY A 300 20.13 -0.66 2.08
C GLY A 300 20.05 -0.79 3.60
N SER A 301 18.91 -0.44 4.21
CA SER A 301 18.68 -0.61 5.65
C SER A 301 18.72 -2.09 6.05
N MET A 302 18.08 -2.97 5.27
CA MET A 302 18.15 -4.42 5.44
C MET A 302 19.59 -4.94 5.31
N ALA A 303 20.43 -4.32 4.47
CA ALA A 303 21.86 -4.64 4.39
C ALA A 303 22.71 -4.05 5.53
N GLY A 304 22.10 -3.46 6.56
CA GLY A 304 22.80 -2.91 7.72
C GLY A 304 23.38 -1.50 7.51
N LEU A 305 23.02 -0.81 6.41
CA LEU A 305 23.60 0.51 6.08
C LEU A 305 23.00 1.67 6.90
N GLY A 306 21.96 1.43 7.71
CA GLY A 306 21.31 2.48 8.48
C GLY A 306 19.87 2.16 8.89
N PRO A 307 19.14 3.17 9.38
CA PRO A 307 17.73 3.03 9.75
C PRO A 307 16.86 2.79 8.52
N ALA A 308 15.66 2.22 8.71
CA ALA A 308 14.68 2.08 7.64
C ALA A 308 14.17 3.45 7.14
N PRO A 309 13.76 3.56 5.86
CA PRO A 309 13.07 4.75 5.38
C PRO A 309 11.70 4.88 6.07
N ALA A 310 11.23 6.11 6.27
CA ALA A 310 10.03 6.39 7.05
C ALA A 310 8.73 5.83 6.44
N VAL A 311 7.75 5.56 7.29
CA VAL A 311 6.34 5.32 6.92
C VAL A 311 5.42 6.22 7.74
N ARG A 312 4.19 6.44 7.28
CA ARG A 312 3.16 7.24 7.96
C ARG A 312 1.83 6.51 7.95
N ALA A 313 1.00 6.75 8.95
CA ALA A 313 -0.41 6.36 8.85
C ALA A 313 -1.04 6.98 7.61
N HIS A 314 -1.87 6.22 6.91
CA HIS A 314 -2.48 6.65 5.66
C HIS A 314 -3.96 6.24 5.64
N ASP A 315 -4.84 7.21 5.46
CA ASP A 315 -6.25 6.96 5.19
C ASP A 315 -6.40 6.58 3.72
N MET A 316 -6.25 5.29 3.45
CA MET A 316 -6.38 4.73 2.11
C MET A 316 -7.82 4.83 1.59
N VAL A 317 -8.82 4.79 2.47
CA VAL A 317 -10.23 4.79 2.08
C VAL A 317 -10.63 6.14 1.50
N THR A 318 -10.21 7.24 2.12
CA THR A 318 -10.57 8.59 1.67
C THR A 318 -9.59 9.14 0.64
N ARG A 319 -8.30 8.81 0.77
CA ARG A 319 -7.23 9.44 -0.03
C ARG A 319 -6.70 8.55 -1.16
N GLY A 320 -7.13 7.30 -1.23
CA GLY A 320 -6.77 6.40 -2.31
C GLY A 320 -7.33 6.88 -3.66
N ALA A 321 -6.58 6.65 -4.72
CA ALA A 321 -7.04 6.82 -6.10
C ALA A 321 -8.19 5.85 -6.48
N ARG A 322 -8.18 4.60 -5.99
CA ARG A 322 -9.25 3.62 -6.30
C ARG A 322 -9.46 2.60 -5.17
N PRO A 323 -9.70 3.03 -3.93
CA PRO A 323 -9.63 2.16 -2.76
C PRO A 323 -10.63 1.01 -2.77
N GLY A 324 -10.19 -0.15 -2.29
CA GLY A 324 -11.03 -1.33 -2.19
C GLY A 324 -10.31 -2.58 -1.67
N SER A 325 -11.07 -3.66 -1.51
CA SER A 325 -10.56 -4.96 -1.08
C SER A 325 -10.20 -5.81 -2.30
N LEU A 326 -8.96 -6.28 -2.37
CA LEU A 326 -8.53 -7.29 -3.33
C LEU A 326 -8.56 -8.67 -2.67
N ILE A 327 -9.33 -9.58 -3.28
CA ILE A 327 -9.48 -10.97 -2.85
C ILE A 327 -8.89 -11.87 -3.92
N ILE A 328 -8.04 -12.80 -3.50
CA ILE A 328 -7.36 -13.71 -4.42
C ILE A 328 -7.77 -15.13 -4.09
N PHE A 329 -8.31 -15.83 -5.08
CA PHE A 329 -8.54 -17.26 -5.02
C PHE A 329 -7.64 -17.97 -6.04
N ALA A 330 -7.24 -19.19 -5.70
CA ALA A 330 -6.55 -20.07 -6.63
C ALA A 330 -7.05 -21.50 -6.50
N LYS A 331 -6.88 -22.27 -7.57
CA LYS A 331 -7.05 -23.72 -7.59
C LYS A 331 -5.94 -24.36 -8.40
N ARG A 332 -5.68 -25.65 -8.14
CA ARG A 332 -4.97 -26.49 -9.10
C ARG A 332 -5.97 -27.03 -10.13
N ARG A 333 -5.46 -27.59 -11.22
CA ARG A 333 -6.31 -28.23 -12.23
C ARG A 333 -7.13 -29.33 -11.58
N ASN A 334 -8.45 -29.28 -11.72
CA ASN A 334 -9.43 -30.21 -11.13
C ASN A 334 -9.47 -30.24 -9.58
N GLU A 335 -8.93 -29.22 -8.91
CA GLU A 335 -9.10 -29.04 -7.46
C GLU A 335 -10.11 -27.91 -7.17
N SER A 336 -10.63 -27.90 -5.95
CA SER A 336 -11.48 -26.83 -5.42
C SER A 336 -10.74 -25.50 -5.30
N TRP A 337 -11.48 -24.39 -5.48
CA TRP A 337 -10.98 -23.05 -5.18
C TRP A 337 -10.66 -22.88 -3.70
N ARG A 338 -9.54 -22.23 -3.42
CA ARG A 338 -9.06 -21.87 -2.10
C ARG A 338 -8.83 -20.37 -2.05
N LEU A 339 -9.18 -19.75 -0.93
CA LEU A 339 -8.77 -18.39 -0.62
C LEU A 339 -7.25 -18.38 -0.42
N ILE A 340 -6.58 -17.42 -1.05
CA ILE A 340 -5.16 -17.13 -0.84
C ILE A 340 -5.00 -15.97 0.13
N THR A 341 -5.69 -14.86 -0.15
CA THR A 341 -5.66 -13.67 0.71
C THR A 341 -6.84 -12.74 0.40
N SER A 342 -7.15 -11.86 1.35
CA SER A 342 -8.05 -10.71 1.22
C SER A 342 -7.39 -9.54 1.93
N TYR A 343 -7.18 -8.43 1.25
CA TYR A 343 -6.53 -7.25 1.82
C TYR A 343 -7.00 -5.97 1.15
N PHE A 344 -6.93 -4.86 1.88
CA PHE A 344 -7.30 -3.55 1.37
C PHE A 344 -6.15 -2.92 0.58
N VAL A 345 -6.46 -2.32 -0.57
CA VAL A 345 -5.50 -1.71 -1.50
C VAL A 345 -6.04 -0.40 -2.04
N ASP A 346 -5.13 0.50 -2.39
CA ASP A 346 -5.49 1.71 -3.11
C ASP A 346 -5.72 1.39 -4.59
N ASN A 347 -4.68 1.02 -5.34
CA ASN A 347 -4.84 0.86 -6.79
C ASN A 347 -4.15 -0.40 -7.30
N PRO A 348 -4.90 -1.47 -7.59
CA PRO A 348 -4.33 -2.73 -8.09
C PRO A 348 -3.87 -2.65 -9.56
N ARG A 349 -3.52 -1.47 -10.10
CA ARG A 349 -3.11 -1.20 -11.50
C ARG A 349 -2.12 -2.20 -12.11
N ARG A 350 -1.32 -2.90 -11.31
CA ARG A 350 -0.36 -3.92 -11.75
C ARG A 350 -0.94 -5.33 -11.88
N VAL A 351 -2.25 -5.49 -11.74
CA VAL A 351 -2.92 -6.78 -11.59
C VAL A 351 -4.22 -6.78 -12.38
N ALA A 352 -4.40 -7.75 -13.28
CA ALA A 352 -5.72 -8.01 -13.87
C ALA A 352 -6.67 -8.56 -12.79
N TYR A 353 -7.83 -7.94 -12.64
CA TYR A 353 -8.87 -8.33 -11.68
C TYR A 353 -10.25 -8.21 -12.31
N LEU A 354 -11.23 -8.82 -11.65
CA LEU A 354 -12.64 -8.70 -11.94
C LEU A 354 -13.27 -7.76 -10.92
N GLU A 355 -14.15 -6.87 -11.37
CA GLU A 355 -15.08 -6.14 -10.51
C GLU A 355 -16.39 -6.96 -10.42
N LEU A 356 -17.07 -6.91 -9.28
CA LEU A 356 -18.33 -7.64 -9.05
C LEU A 356 -19.55 -6.87 -9.56
#